data_AF-A0A828T673-F1
#
_entry.id   AF-A0A828T673-F1
#
_cell.length_a   1.000
_cell.length_b   1.000
_cell.length_c   1.000
_cell.angle_alpha   90.00
_cell.angle_beta   90.00
_cell.angle_gamma   90.00
#
_symmetry.space_group_name_H-M   'P 1'
#
loop_
_entity.id
_entity.type
_entity.pdbx_description
1 polymer ?
#
loop_
_entity_poly.entity_id
_entity_poly.type
_entity_poly.pdbx_seq_one_letter_code
_entity_poly.pdbx_strand_id
1 'polypeptide(L)'
;MSSRIEQIIEEIEEYIDRDCKFQPLSTTKIIVNKEHLEELLRELRLKTPDEIKRYQKIIANRDAILADAQAKADAMIEEAQVQTTELVSEHEIMQQAYAQANEIVTQATAQAQEIIDNATSDANAIRIGAIQYTDDLMANAESIIGHTLDSYTTKYDGLISSLQECYETVRANRAELDIPTEEESGIYNSQDDLF
;
A
#
# COMPACT_ATOMS: atom_id res chain seq x y z
N MET A 1 70.06 -20.06 4.25
CA MET A 1 70.62 -21.08 5.15
C MET A 1 71.09 -22.20 4.25
N SER A 2 72.41 -22.42 4.18
CA SER A 2 73.00 -23.50 3.39
C SER A 2 72.58 -24.86 3.97
N SER A 3 72.19 -25.80 3.11
CA SER A 3 71.78 -27.15 3.48
C SER A 3 72.92 -27.90 4.16
N ARG A 4 72.62 -28.86 5.03
CA ARG A 4 73.67 -29.70 5.64
C ARG A 4 74.41 -30.56 4.63
N ILE A 5 73.78 -30.82 3.47
CA ILE A 5 74.41 -31.41 2.28
C ILE A 5 75.37 -30.41 1.65
N GLU A 6 74.94 -29.16 1.44
CA GLU A 6 75.77 -28.09 0.85
C GLU A 6 77.01 -27.82 1.71
N GLN A 7 76.88 -27.82 3.03
CA GLN A 7 78.01 -27.66 3.96
C GLN A 7 79.08 -28.76 3.81
N ILE A 8 78.68 -30.03 3.64
CA ILE A 8 79.64 -31.13 3.49
C ILE A 8 80.25 -31.13 2.08
N ILE A 9 79.49 -30.69 1.06
CA ILE A 9 80.04 -30.50 -0.28
C ILE A 9 81.10 -29.39 -0.26
N GLU A 10 80.80 -28.25 0.37
CA GLU A 10 81.77 -27.16 0.57
C GLU A 10 83.01 -27.65 1.33
N GLU A 11 82.85 -28.47 2.36
CA GLU A 11 83.97 -29.05 3.13
C GLU A 11 84.83 -30.02 2.28
N ILE A 12 84.21 -30.81 1.39
CA ILE A 12 84.92 -31.65 0.42
C ILE A 12 85.67 -30.80 -0.62
N GLU A 13 85.04 -29.74 -1.12
CA GLU A 13 85.65 -28.79 -2.06
C GLU A 13 86.85 -28.07 -1.43
N GLU A 14 86.72 -27.60 -0.18
CA GLU A 14 87.82 -26.98 0.56
C GLU A 14 88.97 -27.94 0.82
N TYR A 15 88.69 -29.20 1.19
CA TYR A 15 89.71 -30.23 1.38
C TYR A 15 90.49 -30.52 0.08
N ILE A 16 89.80 -30.53 -1.06
CA ILE A 16 90.40 -30.72 -2.38
C ILE A 16 91.30 -29.52 -2.76
N ASP A 17 90.86 -28.29 -2.49
CA ASP A 17 91.57 -27.07 -2.90
C ASP A 17 92.72 -26.67 -1.96
N ARG A 18 92.59 -26.90 -0.65
CA ARG A 18 93.56 -26.42 0.35
C ARG A 18 94.53 -27.49 0.85
N ASP A 19 94.05 -28.72 1.05
CA ASP A 19 94.81 -29.76 1.76
C ASP A 19 95.42 -30.81 0.82
N CYS A 20 94.86 -30.98 -0.38
CA CYS A 20 95.39 -31.90 -1.38
C CYS A 20 96.54 -31.26 -2.17
N LYS A 21 97.65 -31.98 -2.34
CA LYS A 21 98.82 -31.50 -3.09
C LYS A 21 98.79 -32.02 -4.52
N PHE A 22 99.27 -31.21 -5.46
CA PHE A 22 99.47 -31.66 -6.84
C PHE A 22 100.53 -32.78 -6.92
N GLN A 23 100.27 -33.75 -7.79
CA GLN A 23 101.24 -34.77 -8.14
C GLN A 23 102.44 -34.10 -8.84
N PRO A 24 103.69 -34.52 -8.56
CA PRO A 24 104.87 -33.96 -9.22
C PRO A 24 104.73 -34.01 -10.75
N LEU A 25 105.01 -32.88 -11.42
CA LEU A 25 104.90 -32.69 -12.87
C LEU A 25 103.48 -32.73 -13.45
N SER A 26 102.43 -32.64 -12.63
CA SER A 26 101.04 -32.57 -13.08
C SER A 26 100.35 -31.31 -12.57
N THR A 27 99.65 -30.60 -13.46
CA THR A 27 98.80 -29.44 -13.11
C THR A 27 97.33 -29.81 -12.94
N THR A 28 96.96 -31.07 -13.21
CA THR A 28 95.57 -31.55 -13.21
C THR A 28 95.32 -32.71 -12.25
N LYS A 29 96.39 -33.32 -11.70
CA LYS A 29 96.28 -34.47 -10.80
C LYS A 29 96.70 -34.06 -9.40
N ILE A 30 95.84 -34.38 -8.44
CA ILE A 30 96.07 -34.18 -7.01
C ILE A 30 96.28 -35.53 -6.32
N ILE A 31 97.06 -35.52 -5.24
CA ILE A 31 97.25 -36.64 -4.32
C ILE A 31 96.29 -36.41 -3.15
N VAL A 32 95.40 -37.37 -2.93
CA VAL A 32 94.35 -37.28 -1.92
C VAL A 32 94.57 -38.36 -0.87
N ASN A 33 94.40 -38.02 0.41
CA ASN A 33 94.29 -39.05 1.44
C ASN A 33 92.94 -39.75 1.28
N LYS A 34 93.01 -41.04 0.93
CA LYS A 34 91.85 -41.89 0.69
C LYS A 34 90.94 -42.00 1.91
N GLU A 35 91.50 -42.18 3.10
CA GLU A 35 90.73 -42.39 4.34
C GLU A 35 89.92 -41.15 4.70
N HIS A 36 90.53 -39.96 4.60
CA HIS A 36 89.86 -38.69 4.88
C HIS A 36 88.74 -38.38 3.88
N LEU A 37 88.98 -38.59 2.58
CA LEU A 37 87.94 -38.40 1.56
C LEU A 37 86.79 -39.41 1.72
N GLU A 38 87.10 -40.67 2.05
CA GLU A 38 86.10 -41.69 2.32
C GLU A 38 85.24 -41.36 3.55
N GLU A 39 85.81 -40.70 4.57
CA GLU A 39 85.07 -40.23 5.75
C GLU A 39 84.08 -39.12 5.40
N LEU A 40 84.53 -38.08 4.68
CA LEU A 40 83.67 -36.98 4.22
C LEU A 40 82.54 -37.49 3.30
N LEU A 41 82.86 -38.38 2.35
CA LEU A 41 81.86 -39.00 1.47
C LEU A 41 80.88 -39.90 2.23
N ARG A 42 81.33 -40.59 3.28
CA ARG A 42 80.46 -41.42 4.13
C ARG A 42 79.52 -40.55 4.94
N GLU A 43 79.99 -39.44 5.48
CA GLU A 43 79.16 -38.48 6.21
C GLU A 43 78.10 -37.86 5.29
N LEU A 44 78.50 -37.43 4.09
CA LEU A 44 77.57 -36.93 3.06
C LEU A 44 76.49 -37.97 2.77
N ARG A 45 76.88 -39.23 2.56
CA ARG A 45 75.98 -40.33 2.24
C ARG A 45 75.04 -40.71 3.39
N LEU A 46 75.47 -40.53 4.64
CA LEU A 46 74.63 -40.76 5.83
C LEU A 46 73.59 -39.65 6.02
N LYS A 47 73.96 -38.38 5.80
CA LYS A 47 73.06 -37.24 6.03
C LYS A 47 72.12 -36.92 4.86
N THR A 48 72.51 -37.26 3.63
CA THR A 48 71.72 -36.98 2.42
C THR A 48 70.28 -37.55 2.47
N PRO A 49 70.04 -38.82 2.85
CA PRO A 49 68.70 -39.40 2.87
C PRO A 49 67.74 -38.68 3.82
N ASP A 50 68.23 -38.23 4.98
CA ASP A 50 67.40 -37.56 5.99
C ASP A 50 67.02 -36.14 5.57
N GLU A 51 67.96 -35.41 4.95
CA GLU A 51 67.67 -34.07 4.42
C GLU A 51 66.68 -34.15 3.25
N ILE A 52 66.82 -35.13 2.34
CA ILE A 52 65.84 -35.38 1.26
C ILE A 52 64.45 -35.69 1.82
N LYS A 53 64.34 -36.59 2.82
CA LYS A 53 63.06 -36.88 3.48
C LYS A 53 62.44 -35.64 4.11
N ARG A 54 63.27 -34.79 4.72
CA ARG A 54 62.82 -33.53 5.31
C ARG A 54 62.25 -32.59 4.26
N TYR A 55 62.91 -32.41 3.12
CA TYR A 55 62.38 -31.60 2.02
C TYR A 55 61.09 -32.19 1.44
N GLN A 56 61.02 -33.50 1.21
CA GLN A 56 59.81 -34.17 0.76
C GLN A 56 58.64 -33.95 1.72
N LYS A 57 58.89 -34.00 3.03
CA LYS A 57 57.87 -33.71 4.05
C LYS A 57 57.40 -32.26 4.00
N ILE A 58 58.31 -31.30 3.78
CA ILE A 58 57.96 -29.89 3.64
C ILE A 58 57.08 -29.69 2.39
N ILE A 59 57.44 -30.30 1.27
CA ILE A 59 56.65 -30.22 0.03
C ILE A 59 55.26 -30.83 0.24
N ALA A 60 55.18 -32.04 0.79
CA ALA A 60 53.90 -32.69 1.08
C ALA A 60 53.01 -31.87 2.03
N ASN A 61 53.61 -31.26 3.06
CA ASN A 61 52.88 -30.37 3.97
C ASN A 61 52.40 -29.09 3.25
N ARG A 62 53.23 -28.50 2.39
CA ARG A 62 52.84 -27.32 1.59
C ARG A 62 51.66 -27.66 0.68
N ASP A 63 51.72 -28.78 -0.02
CA ASP A 63 50.65 -29.21 -0.93
C ASP A 63 49.36 -29.50 -0.15
N ALA A 64 49.47 -30.13 1.02
CA ALA A 64 48.33 -30.34 1.91
C ALA A 64 47.70 -29.01 2.40
N ILE A 65 48.53 -28.02 2.78
CA ILE A 65 48.04 -26.69 3.18
C ILE A 65 47.36 -25.99 2.01
N LEU A 66 47.93 -26.05 0.80
CA LEU A 66 47.34 -25.43 -0.39
C LEU A 66 46.01 -26.08 -0.75
N ALA A 67 45.92 -27.41 -0.68
CA ALA A 67 44.68 -28.14 -0.94
C ALA A 67 43.59 -27.80 0.10
N ASP A 68 43.94 -27.75 1.39
CA ASP A 68 43.01 -27.35 2.45
C ASP A 68 42.56 -25.90 2.30
N ALA A 69 43.47 -24.99 1.96
CA ALA A 69 43.14 -23.59 1.71
C ALA A 69 42.20 -23.43 0.50
N GLN A 70 42.44 -24.18 -0.59
CA GLN A 70 41.58 -24.17 -1.76
C GLN A 70 40.19 -24.72 -1.43
N ALA A 71 40.10 -25.86 -0.75
CA ALA A 71 38.83 -26.45 -0.35
C ALA A 71 38.01 -25.50 0.55
N LYS A 72 38.67 -24.79 1.47
CA LYS A 72 38.01 -23.78 2.32
C LYS A 72 37.55 -22.56 1.53
N ALA A 73 38.34 -22.11 0.57
CA ALA A 73 37.96 -20.99 -0.30
C ALA A 73 36.74 -21.36 -1.14
N ASP A 74 36.73 -22.56 -1.73
CA ASP A 74 35.62 -23.06 -2.54
C ASP A 74 34.34 -23.19 -1.70
N ALA A 75 34.45 -23.78 -0.50
CA ALA A 75 33.32 -23.90 0.43
C ALA A 75 32.76 -22.53 0.87
N MET A 76 33.63 -21.55 1.12
CA MET A 76 33.21 -20.18 1.48
C MET A 76 32.49 -19.49 0.32
N ILE A 77 32.94 -19.68 -0.92
CA ILE A 77 32.29 -19.14 -2.11
C ILE A 77 30.90 -19.76 -2.30
N GLU A 78 30.79 -21.09 -2.12
CA GLU A 78 29.52 -21.80 -2.21
C GLU A 78 28.52 -21.31 -1.15
N GLU A 79 28.96 -21.20 0.11
CA GLU A 79 28.13 -20.67 1.20
C GLU A 79 27.66 -19.23 0.93
N ALA A 80 28.57 -18.37 0.45
CA ALA A 80 28.24 -16.98 0.10
C ALA A 80 27.24 -16.90 -1.05
N GLN A 81 27.33 -17.79 -2.05
CA GLN A 81 26.39 -17.85 -3.17
C GLN A 81 25.00 -18.30 -2.71
N VAL A 82 24.92 -19.31 -1.82
CA VAL A 82 23.65 -19.76 -1.24
C VAL A 82 22.99 -18.62 -0.47
N GLN A 83 23.72 -17.98 0.46
CA GLN A 83 23.19 -16.86 1.24
C GLN A 83 22.74 -15.69 0.36
N THR A 84 23.52 -15.35 -0.68
CA THR A 84 23.15 -14.28 -1.61
C THR A 84 21.85 -14.62 -2.35
N THR A 85 21.70 -15.87 -2.79
CA THR A 85 20.49 -16.33 -3.50
C THR A 85 19.27 -16.28 -2.59
N GLU A 86 19.41 -16.71 -1.33
CA GLU A 86 18.34 -16.61 -0.33
C GLU A 86 17.94 -15.16 -0.07
N LEU A 87 18.90 -14.25 0.14
CA LEU A 87 18.63 -12.83 0.36
C LEU A 87 17.95 -12.15 -0.83
N VAL A 88 18.38 -12.47 -2.06
CA VAL A 88 17.73 -11.95 -3.28
C VAL A 88 16.30 -12.48 -3.38
N SER A 89 16.09 -13.77 -3.14
CA SER A 89 14.76 -14.37 -3.16
C SER A 89 13.85 -13.75 -2.10
N GLU A 90 14.33 -13.54 -0.87
CA GLU A 90 13.57 -12.91 0.20
C GLU A 90 13.20 -11.47 -0.16
N HIS A 91 14.15 -10.73 -0.75
CA HIS A 91 13.90 -9.36 -1.20
C HIS A 91 12.87 -9.30 -2.33
N GLU A 92 12.92 -10.20 -3.31
CA GLU A 92 11.93 -10.30 -4.38
C GLU A 92 10.54 -10.64 -3.84
N ILE A 93 10.44 -11.61 -2.92
CA ILE A 93 9.18 -11.97 -2.25
C ILE A 93 8.62 -10.76 -1.51
N MET A 94 9.47 -10.03 -0.78
CA MET A 94 9.06 -8.84 -0.04
C MET A 94 8.57 -7.74 -1.00
N GLN A 95 9.26 -7.48 -2.11
CA GLN A 95 8.80 -6.51 -3.10
C GLN A 95 7.44 -6.90 -3.70
N GLN A 96 7.26 -8.19 -4.05
CA GLN A 96 5.98 -8.69 -4.55
C GLN A 96 4.87 -8.54 -3.50
N ALA A 97 5.16 -8.84 -2.23
CA ALA A 97 4.21 -8.69 -1.13
C ALA A 97 3.79 -7.21 -0.96
N TYR A 98 4.73 -6.26 -1.04
CA TYR A 98 4.41 -4.83 -1.01
C TYR A 98 3.56 -4.38 -2.20
N ALA A 99 3.87 -4.85 -3.40
CA ALA A 99 3.09 -4.56 -4.59
C ALA A 99 1.64 -5.08 -4.45
N GLN A 100 1.48 -6.32 -4.00
CA GLN A 100 0.18 -6.93 -3.76
C GLN A 100 -0.59 -6.22 -2.64
N ALA A 101 0.08 -5.83 -1.55
CA ALA A 101 -0.54 -5.07 -0.47
C ALA A 101 -1.07 -3.71 -0.96
N ASN A 102 -0.26 -2.98 -1.76
CA ASN A 102 -0.68 -1.71 -2.35
C ASN A 102 -1.85 -1.87 -3.32
N GLU A 103 -1.87 -2.95 -4.10
CA GLU A 103 -2.98 -3.28 -4.98
C GLU A 103 -4.26 -3.52 -4.17
N ILE A 104 -4.19 -4.33 -3.11
CA ILE A 104 -5.33 -4.60 -2.22
C ILE A 104 -5.86 -3.32 -1.59
N VAL A 105 -4.99 -2.45 -1.08
CA VAL A 105 -5.40 -1.17 -0.49
C VAL A 105 -6.07 -0.27 -1.52
N THR A 106 -5.54 -0.23 -2.74
CA THR A 106 -6.10 0.56 -3.84
C THR A 106 -7.49 0.05 -4.24
N GLN A 107 -7.64 -1.26 -4.41
CA GLN A 107 -8.91 -1.91 -4.73
C GLN A 107 -9.94 -1.69 -3.60
N ALA A 108 -9.54 -1.88 -2.34
CA ALA A 108 -10.41 -1.66 -1.20
C ALA A 108 -10.87 -0.19 -1.09
N THR A 109 -9.97 0.76 -1.38
CA THR A 109 -10.30 2.19 -1.38
C THR A 109 -11.30 2.52 -2.51
N ALA A 110 -11.10 1.96 -3.70
CA ALA A 110 -12.02 2.14 -4.82
C ALA A 110 -13.41 1.56 -4.53
N GLN A 111 -13.46 0.34 -3.97
CA GLN A 111 -14.72 -0.29 -3.56
C GLN A 111 -15.43 0.50 -2.46
N ALA A 112 -14.70 1.00 -1.47
CA ALA A 112 -15.26 1.84 -0.42
C ALA A 112 -15.87 3.13 -0.99
N GLN A 113 -15.20 3.77 -1.94
CA GLN A 113 -15.71 4.96 -2.61
C GLN A 113 -16.99 4.65 -3.41
N GLU A 114 -17.02 3.55 -4.15
CA GLU A 114 -18.21 3.10 -4.89
C GLU A 114 -19.40 2.86 -3.96
N ILE A 115 -19.19 2.23 -2.80
CA ILE A 115 -20.24 2.03 -1.79
C ILE A 115 -20.79 3.36 -1.30
N ILE A 116 -19.91 4.34 -1.01
CA ILE A 116 -20.32 5.66 -0.54
C ILE A 116 -21.11 6.41 -1.63
N ASP A 117 -20.66 6.34 -2.87
CA ASP A 117 -21.31 7.00 -4.00
C ASP A 117 -22.71 6.41 -4.24
N ASN A 118 -22.82 5.08 -4.24
CA ASN A 118 -24.10 4.37 -4.36
C ASN A 118 -25.04 4.70 -3.20
N ALA A 119 -24.55 4.64 -1.95
CA ALA A 119 -25.36 4.98 -0.78
C ALA A 119 -25.84 6.44 -0.80
N THR A 120 -25.00 7.36 -1.29
CA THR A 120 -25.36 8.78 -1.45
C THR A 120 -26.41 8.97 -2.54
N SER A 121 -26.28 8.27 -3.66
CA SER A 121 -27.28 8.28 -4.74
C SER A 121 -28.63 7.76 -4.24
N ASP A 122 -28.65 6.61 -3.56
CA ASP A 122 -29.86 6.00 -3.02
C ASP A 122 -30.55 6.89 -1.98
N ALA A 123 -29.77 7.48 -1.06
CA ALA A 123 -30.30 8.41 -0.07
C ALA A 123 -30.95 9.63 -0.73
N ASN A 124 -30.34 10.17 -1.80
CA ASN A 124 -30.91 11.27 -2.57
C ASN A 124 -32.20 10.86 -3.29
N ALA A 125 -32.23 9.67 -3.89
CA ALA A 125 -33.41 9.15 -4.57
C ALA A 125 -34.58 8.98 -3.58
N ILE A 126 -34.34 8.38 -2.41
CA ILE A 126 -35.34 8.25 -1.34
C ILE A 126 -35.84 9.62 -0.90
N ARG A 127 -34.94 10.58 -0.67
CA ARG A 127 -35.31 11.94 -0.25
C ARG A 127 -36.21 12.62 -1.28
N ILE A 128 -35.85 12.55 -2.56
CA ILE A 128 -36.65 13.15 -3.65
C ILE A 128 -38.02 12.47 -3.73
N GLY A 129 -38.07 11.14 -3.68
CA GLY A 129 -39.33 10.39 -3.70
C GLY A 129 -40.25 10.74 -2.51
N ALA A 130 -39.68 10.91 -1.30
CA ALA A 130 -40.45 11.32 -0.12
C ALA A 130 -40.99 12.75 -0.23
N ILE A 131 -40.20 13.68 -0.79
CA ILE A 131 -40.66 15.05 -1.06
C ILE A 131 -41.81 15.04 -2.06
N GLN A 132 -41.66 14.33 -3.18
CA GLN A 132 -42.70 14.22 -4.21
C GLN A 132 -44.00 13.62 -3.65
N TYR A 133 -43.90 12.52 -2.90
CA TYR A 133 -45.06 11.91 -2.26
C TYR A 133 -45.78 12.87 -1.29
N THR A 134 -45.01 13.66 -0.53
CA THR A 134 -45.57 14.65 0.38
C THR A 134 -46.22 15.81 -0.38
N ASP A 135 -45.60 16.26 -1.48
CA ASP A 135 -46.13 17.29 -2.35
C ASP A 135 -47.48 16.86 -2.96
N ASP A 136 -47.56 15.63 -3.47
CA ASP A 136 -48.82 15.05 -3.98
C ASP A 136 -49.90 15.02 -2.89
N LEU A 137 -49.56 14.63 -1.67
CA LEU A 137 -50.50 14.62 -0.54
C LEU A 137 -50.98 16.04 -0.20
N MET A 138 -50.07 17.02 -0.21
CA MET A 138 -50.41 18.43 0.06
C MET A 138 -51.26 19.03 -1.06
N ALA A 139 -50.97 18.72 -2.32
CA ALA A 139 -51.78 19.16 -3.46
C ALA A 139 -53.21 18.61 -3.39
N ASN A 140 -53.37 17.35 -2.97
CA ASN A 140 -54.69 16.77 -2.73
C ASN A 140 -55.42 17.46 -1.56
N ALA A 141 -54.73 17.75 -0.46
CA ALA A 141 -55.30 18.47 0.67
C ALA A 141 -55.72 19.89 0.29
N GLU A 142 -54.87 20.60 -0.46
CA GLU A 142 -55.16 21.94 -1.01
C GLU A 142 -56.43 21.93 -1.86
N SER A 143 -56.55 20.96 -2.77
CA SER A 143 -57.73 20.80 -3.62
C SER A 143 -59.01 20.56 -2.81
N ILE A 144 -58.97 19.67 -1.82
CA ILE A 144 -60.13 19.40 -0.93
C ILE A 144 -60.52 20.66 -0.15
N ILE A 145 -59.55 21.39 0.39
CA ILE A 145 -59.78 22.64 1.12
C ILE A 145 -60.38 23.69 0.18
N GLY A 146 -59.82 23.85 -1.02
CA GLY A 146 -60.32 24.77 -2.04
C GLY A 146 -61.77 24.49 -2.41
N HIS A 147 -62.10 23.24 -2.73
CA HIS A 147 -63.47 22.83 -3.04
C HIS A 147 -64.44 23.01 -1.87
N THR A 148 -63.99 22.73 -0.65
CA THR A 148 -64.79 22.93 0.55
C THR A 148 -65.09 24.42 0.74
N LEU A 149 -64.07 25.28 0.65
CA LEU A 149 -64.21 26.73 0.79
C LEU A 149 -65.17 27.32 -0.27
N ASP A 150 -65.05 26.89 -1.53
CA ASP A 150 -65.92 27.30 -2.62
C ASP A 150 -67.39 26.89 -2.38
N SER A 151 -67.60 25.63 -1.93
CA SER A 151 -68.93 25.12 -1.58
C SER A 151 -69.56 25.89 -0.42
N TYR A 152 -68.79 26.20 0.63
CA TYR A 152 -69.30 26.97 1.77
C TYR A 152 -69.58 28.42 1.40
N THR A 153 -68.73 29.06 0.60
CA THR A 153 -68.96 30.42 0.08
C THR A 153 -70.28 30.48 -0.68
N THR A 154 -70.47 29.57 -1.64
CA THR A 154 -71.71 29.49 -2.43
C THR A 154 -72.97 29.27 -1.56
N LYS A 155 -72.88 28.39 -0.55
CA LYS A 155 -74.00 28.14 0.38
C LYS A 155 -74.32 29.36 1.25
N TYR A 156 -73.30 30.05 1.75
CA TYR A 156 -73.50 31.27 2.54
C TYR A 156 -74.04 32.41 1.70
N ASP A 157 -73.57 32.59 0.47
CA ASP A 157 -74.13 33.58 -0.48
C ASP A 157 -75.61 33.29 -0.77
N GLY A 158 -75.97 32.02 -0.96
CA GLY A 158 -77.37 31.59 -1.10
C GLY A 158 -78.20 31.89 0.15
N LEU A 159 -77.69 31.56 1.34
CA LEU A 159 -78.37 31.85 2.61
C LEU A 159 -78.56 33.36 2.83
N ILE A 160 -77.54 34.16 2.55
CA ILE A 160 -77.60 35.62 2.64
C ILE A 160 -78.69 36.14 1.69
N SER A 161 -78.73 35.65 0.45
CA SER A 161 -79.74 36.03 -0.53
C SER A 161 -81.16 35.69 -0.07
N SER A 162 -81.38 34.49 0.47
CA SER A 162 -82.70 34.08 1.00
C SER A 162 -83.13 34.88 2.22
N LEU A 163 -82.18 35.25 3.11
CA LEU A 163 -82.47 36.10 4.26
C LEU A 163 -82.81 37.53 3.84
N GLN A 164 -82.13 38.06 2.82
CA GLN A 164 -82.44 39.36 2.22
C GLN A 164 -83.84 39.38 1.59
N GLU A 165 -84.21 38.34 0.84
CA GLU A 165 -85.55 38.20 0.25
C GLU A 165 -86.65 38.14 1.33
N CYS A 166 -86.43 37.36 2.40
CA CYS A 166 -87.33 37.33 3.55
C CYS A 166 -87.49 38.72 4.19
N TYR A 167 -86.38 39.45 4.38
CA TYR A 167 -86.40 40.80 4.94
C TYR A 167 -87.19 41.77 4.06
N GLU A 168 -86.96 41.75 2.75
CA GLU A 168 -87.68 42.58 1.78
C GLU A 168 -89.18 42.27 1.78
N THR A 169 -89.55 40.99 1.81
CA THR A 169 -90.95 40.56 1.89
C THR A 169 -91.62 41.04 3.17
N VAL A 170 -90.97 40.89 4.33
CA VAL A 170 -91.50 41.39 5.61
C VAL A 170 -91.62 42.90 5.59
N ARG A 171 -90.66 43.61 4.99
CA ARG A 171 -90.71 45.08 4.83
C ARG A 171 -91.86 45.51 3.94
N ALA A 172 -92.08 44.82 2.81
CA ALA A 172 -93.20 45.08 1.90
C ALA A 172 -94.54 44.84 2.59
N ASN A 173 -94.71 43.69 3.25
CA ASN A 173 -95.92 43.37 4.02
C ASN A 173 -96.19 44.43 5.11
N ARG A 174 -95.13 44.94 5.77
CA ARG A 174 -95.27 46.03 6.75
C ARG A 174 -95.71 47.34 6.13
N ALA A 175 -95.27 47.66 4.91
CA ALA A 175 -95.69 48.86 4.20
C ALA A 175 -97.15 48.76 3.71
N GLU A 176 -97.60 47.58 3.29
CA GLU A 176 -99.01 47.33 2.92
C GLU A 176 -99.96 47.42 4.12
N LEU A 177 -99.49 47.05 5.32
CA LEU A 177 -100.25 47.20 6.58
C LEU A 177 -100.26 48.63 7.12
N ASP A 178 -99.54 49.56 6.49
CA ASP A 178 -99.57 50.97 6.88
C ASP A 178 -100.92 51.56 6.47
N ILE A 179 -101.77 51.80 7.47
CA ILE A 179 -103.09 52.39 7.26
C ILE A 179 -102.87 53.86 6.91
N PRO A 180 -103.38 54.36 5.77
CA PRO A 180 -103.33 55.79 5.47
C PRO A 180 -103.98 56.53 6.63
N THR A 181 -103.21 57.35 7.33
CA THR A 181 -103.78 58.28 8.31
C THR A 181 -104.61 59.31 7.53
N GLU A 182 -105.86 59.52 7.96
CA GLU A 182 -106.85 60.42 7.35
C GLU A 182 -106.47 61.92 7.37
N GLU A 183 -105.19 62.27 7.33
CA GLU A 183 -104.71 63.67 7.38
C GLU A 183 -104.28 64.23 6.01
N GLU A 184 -104.57 63.54 4.91
CA GLU A 184 -104.59 64.13 3.55
C GLU A 184 -106.00 64.26 2.96
N SER A 185 -107.01 64.47 3.81
CA SER A 185 -108.34 64.97 3.40
C SER A 185 -108.51 66.44 3.82
N GLY A 186 -107.52 67.26 3.49
CA GLY A 186 -107.59 68.70 3.65
C GLY A 186 -108.17 69.39 2.42
N ILE A 187 -109.38 69.92 2.61
CA ILE A 187 -109.95 71.19 2.11
C ILE A 187 -110.77 71.27 0.78
N TYR A 188 -111.95 71.90 0.95
CA TYR A 188 -112.90 72.59 0.03
C TYR A 188 -113.90 71.70 -0.74
N ASN A 189 -115.22 71.99 -0.80
CA ASN A 189 -115.95 73.27 -0.93
C ASN A 189 -117.45 73.02 -0.57
N SER A 190 -118.11 73.82 0.28
CA SER A 190 -118.98 74.98 -0.03
C SER A 190 -120.38 74.68 -0.59
N GLN A 191 -121.40 75.25 0.09
CA GLN A 191 -122.73 75.68 -0.43
C GLN A 191 -123.65 74.61 -1.05
N ASP A 192 -124.98 74.61 -0.98
CA ASP A 192 -126.09 75.41 -0.43
C ASP A 192 -127.16 74.32 -0.08
N ASP A 193 -128.19 74.49 0.75
CA ASP A 193 -129.38 75.29 0.47
C ASP A 193 -130.40 75.18 1.63
N LEU A 194 -131.23 76.21 1.71
CA LEU A 194 -132.33 76.47 2.64
C LEU A 194 -133.39 75.36 2.71
N PHE A 195 -133.98 75.12 3.89
CA PHE A 195 -135.33 75.54 4.31
C PHE A 195 -135.61 75.15 5.77
#